data_AF-A0A1L7IAM0-F1
#
_entry.id   AF-A0A1L7IAM0-F1
#
_cell.length_a   1.000
_cell.length_b   1.000
_cell.length_c   1.000
_cell.angle_alpha   90.00
_cell.angle_beta   90.00
_cell.angle_gamma   90.00
#
_symmetry.space_group_name_H-M   'P 1'
#
loop_
_entity.id
_entity.type
_entity.pdbx_description
1 polymer ?
#
loop_
_entity_poly.entity_id
_entity_poly.type
_entity_poly.pdbx_seq_one_letter_code
_entity_poly.pdbx_strand_id
1 'polypeptide(L)'
;MGAALLTIINTHIEVADQTRIVANIVSGIGFLGAGIIFRDSVKHSISGLTTAATIWATAGIGIAIGYGMYLIGITGAFLIILLLVSHHFPFFKKKKR
;
A
#
# COMPACT_ATOMS: atom_id res chain seq x y z
N MET A 1 -0.10 6.07 7.59
CA MET A 1 -0.51 6.90 8.74
C MET A 1 -1.91 6.55 9.22
N GLY A 2 -2.97 6.73 8.42
CA GLY A 2 -4.34 6.37 8.83
C GLY A 2 -4.50 4.91 9.29
N ALA A 3 -4.00 3.95 8.51
CA ALA A 3 -4.03 2.53 8.89
C ALA A 3 -3.32 2.24 10.22
N ALA A 4 -2.15 2.85 10.47
CA ALA A 4 -1.43 2.69 11.74
C ALA A 4 -2.21 3.25 12.93
N LEU A 5 -2.80 4.45 12.79
CA LEU A 5 -3.61 5.06 13.84
C LEU A 5 -4.84 4.22 14.18
N LEU A 6 -5.57 3.76 13.17
CA LEU A 6 -6.76 2.92 13.36
C LEU A 6 -6.41 1.59 14.05
N THR A 7 -5.29 0.99 13.67
CA THR A 7 -4.80 -0.23 14.30
C THR A 7 -4.35 0.01 15.75
N ILE A 8 -3.64 1.10 16.06
CA ILE A 8 -3.26 1.44 17.45
C ILE A 8 -4.49 1.73 18.30
N ILE A 9 -5.47 2.45 17.79
CA ILE A 9 -6.73 2.69 18.50
C ILE A 9 -7.42 1.35 18.79
N ASN A 10 -7.43 0.45 17.82
CA ASN A 10 -8.00 -0.88 17.99
C ASN A 10 -7.30 -1.71 19.08
N THR A 11 -5.98 -1.59 19.26
CA THR A 11 -5.29 -2.32 20.34
C THR A 11 -5.66 -1.83 21.75
N HIS A 12 -6.19 -0.61 21.88
CA HIS A 12 -6.60 -0.04 23.16
C HIS A 12 -8.09 -0.23 23.47
N ILE A 13 -8.87 -0.71 22.51
CA ILE A 13 -10.31 -0.98 22.68
C ILE A 13 -10.46 -2.49 22.85
N GLU A 14 -10.44 -2.97 24.11
CA GLU A 14 -10.49 -4.40 24.50
C GLU A 14 -11.69 -5.19 23.94
N VAL A 15 -12.70 -4.51 23.39
CA VAL A 15 -13.98 -5.11 22.94
C VAL A 15 -14.00 -5.42 21.44
N ALA A 16 -13.04 -4.92 20.65
CA ALA A 16 -13.09 -5.02 19.20
C ALA A 16 -12.20 -6.14 18.65
N ASP A 17 -12.81 -7.14 17.99
CA ASP A 17 -12.12 -8.17 17.22
C ASP A 17 -11.15 -7.53 16.21
N GLN A 18 -9.86 -7.63 16.51
CA GLN A 18 -8.76 -6.99 15.77
C GLN A 18 -8.77 -7.40 14.30
N THR A 19 -9.15 -8.65 14.01
CA THR A 19 -9.22 -9.21 12.66
C THR A 19 -10.23 -8.45 11.80
N ARG A 20 -11.37 -8.04 12.38
CA ARG A 20 -12.42 -7.33 11.65
C ARG A 20 -11.98 -5.92 11.26
N ILE A 21 -11.26 -5.22 12.13
CA ILE A 21 -10.75 -3.88 11.81
C ILE A 21 -9.71 -3.95 10.70
N VAL A 22 -8.79 -4.91 10.76
CA VAL A 22 -7.83 -5.16 9.67
C VAL A 22 -8.54 -5.43 8.35
N ALA A 23 -9.55 -6.31 8.34
CA ALA A 23 -10.32 -6.61 7.13
C ALA A 23 -11.00 -5.37 6.55
N ASN A 24 -11.58 -4.51 7.40
CA ASN A 24 -12.21 -3.26 6.98
C ASN A 24 -11.19 -2.27 6.40
N ILE A 25 -10.01 -2.14 7.02
CA ILE A 25 -8.93 -1.29 6.52
C ILE A 25 -8.46 -1.77 5.13
N VAL A 26 -8.21 -3.07 4.97
CA VAL A 26 -7.77 -3.66 3.70
C VAL A 26 -8.82 -3.46 2.60
N SER A 27 -10.09 -3.68 2.92
CA SER A 27 -11.20 -3.45 1.99
C SER A 27 -11.32 -1.99 1.56
N GLY A 28 -11.29 -1.06 2.52
CA GLY A 28 -11.39 0.38 2.24
C GLY A 28 -10.25 0.92 1.39
N ILE A 29 -9.02 0.51 1.67
CA ILE A 29 -7.85 0.90 0.86
C ILE A 29 -7.87 0.24 -0.52
N GLY A 30 -8.35 -1.00 -0.64
CA GLY A 30 -8.56 -1.65 -1.93
C GLY A 30 -9.50 -0.86 -2.83
N PHE A 31 -10.61 -0.36 -2.28
CA PHE A 31 -11.54 0.51 -3.00
C PHE A 31 -10.90 1.83 -3.45
N LEU A 32 -10.17 2.52 -2.56
CA LEU A 32 -9.45 3.74 -2.92
C LEU A 32 -8.37 3.50 -3.99
N GLY A 33 -7.67 2.38 -3.91
CA GLY A 33 -6.67 1.97 -4.90
C GLY A 33 -7.29 1.75 -6.29
N ALA A 34 -8.45 1.09 -6.36
CA ALA A 34 -9.18 0.94 -7.62
C ALA A 34 -9.63 2.29 -8.20
N GLY A 35 -10.07 3.22 -7.34
CA GLY A 35 -10.57 4.54 -7.74
C GLY A 35 -9.54 5.47 -8.40
N ILE A 36 -8.24 5.19 -8.25
CA ILE A 36 -7.17 6.00 -8.86
C ILE A 36 -6.56 5.38 -10.13
N ILE A 37 -7.05 4.21 -10.56
CA ILE A 37 -6.60 3.56 -11.79
C ILE A 37 -7.45 4.06 -12.95
N PHE A 38 -6.81 4.73 -13.91
CA PHE A 38 -7.48 5.27 -15.08
C PHE A 38 -6.96 4.60 -16.35
N ARG A 39 -7.88 4.22 -17.23
CA ARG A 39 -7.56 3.68 -18.56
C ARG A 39 -7.80 4.75 -19.61
N ASP A 40 -6.74 5.15 -20.30
CA ASP A 40 -6.84 5.99 -21.49
C ASP A 40 -7.05 5.07 -22.71
N SER A 41 -8.28 5.06 -23.21
CA SER A 41 -8.68 4.25 -24.37
C SER A 41 -8.09 4.76 -25.69
N VAL A 42 -7.71 6.03 -25.78
CA VAL A 42 -7.14 6.63 -26.99
C VAL A 42 -5.65 6.27 -27.09
N LYS A 43 -4.92 6.32 -25.97
CA LYS A 43 -3.47 6.06 -25.92
C LYS A 43 -3.09 4.62 -25.54
N HIS A 44 -4.06 3.73 -25.33
CA HIS A 44 -3.84 2.36 -24.84
C HIS A 44 -2.95 2.30 -23.58
N SER A 45 -3.07 3.32 -22.72
CA SER A 45 -2.21 3.51 -21.54
C SER A 45 -3.03 3.42 -20.27
N ILE A 46 -2.47 2.77 -19.24
CA ILE A 46 -3.06 2.70 -17.90
C ILE A 46 -2.24 3.62 -17.00
N SER A 47 -2.91 4.59 -16.37
CA SER A 47 -2.32 5.50 -15.40
C SER A 47 -2.75 5.11 -13.99
N GLY A 48 -1.91 5.40 -13.00
CA GLY A 48 -2.23 5.20 -11.58
C GLY A 48 -2.05 3.77 -11.06
N LEU A 49 -1.68 2.79 -11.89
CA LEU A 49 -1.49 1.39 -11.47
C LEU A 49 -0.43 1.24 -10.38
N THR A 50 0.76 1.84 -10.58
CA THR A 50 1.85 1.82 -9.58
C THR A 50 1.43 2.54 -8.30
N THR A 51 0.74 3.68 -8.43
CA THR A 51 0.24 4.44 -7.29
C THR A 51 -0.76 3.61 -6.47
N ALA A 52 -1.70 2.93 -7.12
CA ALA A 52 -2.68 2.06 -6.47
C ALA A 52 -1.99 0.93 -5.69
N ALA A 53 -1.02 0.26 -6.31
CA ALA A 53 -0.24 -0.79 -5.66
C ALA A 53 0.54 -0.26 -4.44
N THR A 54 1.14 0.93 -4.54
CA THR A 54 1.87 1.54 -3.41
C THR A 54 0.96 1.95 -2.26
N ILE A 55 -0.24 2.48 -2.53
CA ILE A 55 -1.18 2.84 -1.46
C ILE A 55 -1.61 1.58 -0.71
N TRP A 56 -1.90 0.49 -1.42
CA TRP A 56 -2.26 -0.78 -0.80
C TRP A 56 -1.12 -1.34 0.07
N ALA A 57 0.09 -1.38 -0.46
CA ALA A 57 1.24 -1.92 0.27
C ALA A 57 1.65 -1.03 1.47
N THR A 58 1.59 0.29 1.34
CA THR A 58 1.87 1.23 2.46
C THR A 58 0.82 1.17 3.56
N ALA A 59 -0.44 0.85 3.25
CA ALA A 59 -1.44 0.56 4.25
C ALA A 59 -1.10 -0.70 5.07
N GLY A 60 -0.67 -1.78 4.41
CA GLY A 60 -0.21 -3.00 5.08
C GLY A 60 0.94 -2.73 6.07
N ILE A 61 1.91 -1.90 5.68
CA ILE A 61 2.98 -1.43 6.58
C ILE A 61 2.40 -0.66 7.77
N GLY A 62 1.42 0.21 7.52
CA GLY A 62 0.72 0.94 8.58
C GLY A 62 0.09 0.01 9.61
N ILE A 63 -0.60 -1.04 9.16
CA ILE A 63 -1.20 -2.05 10.03
C ILE A 63 -0.11 -2.78 10.84
N ALA A 64 0.98 -3.20 10.20
CA ALA A 64 2.09 -3.86 10.87
C ALA A 64 2.72 -2.98 11.98
N ILE A 65 2.99 -1.71 11.67
CA ILE A 65 3.49 -0.74 12.66
C ILE A 65 2.47 -0.52 13.79
N GLY A 66 1.17 -0.46 13.45
CA GLY A 66 0.12 -0.24 14.44
C GLY A 66 -0.03 -1.36 15.46
N TYR A 67 0.30 -2.60 15.08
CA TYR A 67 0.40 -3.74 16.00
C TYR A 67 1.78 -3.89 16.66
N GLY A 68 2.70 -2.94 16.49
CA GLY A 68 4.05 -3.00 17.06
C GLY A 68 5.01 -3.93 16.32
N MET A 69 4.64 -4.44 15.14
CA MET A 69 5.49 -5.32 14.31
C MET A 69 6.50 -4.50 13.50
N TYR A 70 7.37 -3.74 14.17
CA TYR A 70 8.27 -2.78 13.53
C TYR A 70 9.25 -3.44 12.54
N LEU A 71 9.74 -4.64 12.83
CA LEU A 71 10.65 -5.36 11.93
C LEU A 71 9.99 -5.65 10.57
N ILE A 72 8.73 -6.10 10.58
CA ILE A 72 7.95 -6.36 9.36
C ILE A 72 7.59 -5.04 8.66
N GLY A 73 7.21 -4.02 9.43
CA GLY A 73 6.90 -2.69 8.88
C GLY A 73 8.09 -2.06 8.16
N ILE A 74 9.28 -2.10 8.77
CA ILE A 74 10.52 -1.54 8.21
C ILE A 74 10.98 -2.32 6.99
N THR A 75 10.98 -3.65 7.06
CA THR A 75 11.36 -4.49 5.90
C THR A 75 10.40 -4.31 4.73
N GLY A 76 9.09 -4.24 4.99
CA GLY A 76 8.08 -3.91 3.99
C GLY A 76 8.30 -2.53 3.36
N ALA A 77 8.56 -1.50 4.17
CA ALA A 77 8.84 -0.15 3.67
C ALA A 77 10.09 -0.11 2.78
N PHE A 78 11.15 -0.80 3.20
CA PHE A 78 12.37 -0.92 2.42
C PHE A 78 12.12 -1.59 1.06
N LEU A 79 11.35 -2.69 1.04
CA LEU A 79 11.00 -3.39 -0.21
C LEU A 79 10.17 -2.53 -1.16
N ILE A 80 9.19 -1.77 -0.65
CA ILE A 80 8.40 -0.85 -1.48
C ILE A 80 9.30 0.23 -2.08
N ILE A 81 10.16 0.84 -1.28
CA ILE A 81 11.09 1.88 -1.74
C ILE A 81 12.03 1.31 -2.79
N LEU A 82 12.60 0.12 -2.56
CA LEU A 82 13.49 -0.55 -3.51
C LEU A 82 12.78 -0.81 -4.85
N LEU A 83 11.53 -1.29 -4.80
CA LEU A 83 10.72 -1.54 -5.99
C LEU A 83 10.42 -0.23 -6.74
N LEU A 84 10.08 0.85 -6.02
CA LEU A 84 9.79 2.15 -6.62
C LEU A 84 11.03 2.79 -7.26
N VAL A 85 12.15 2.73 -6.55
CA VAL A 85 13.46 3.22 -7.02
C VAL A 85 13.91 2.42 -8.23
N SER A 86 13.78 1.08 -8.21
CA SER A 86 14.10 0.23 -9.35
C SER A 86 13.26 0.55 -10.59
N HIS A 87 11.99 0.93 -10.41
CA HIS A 87 11.13 1.35 -11.52
C HIS A 87 11.47 2.75 -12.05
N HIS A 88 11.96 3.65 -11.19
CA HIS A 88 12.34 5.01 -11.57
C HIS A 88 13.76 5.10 -12.13
N PHE A 89 14.68 4.21 -11.72
CA PHE A 89 16.04 4.17 -12.25
C PHE A 89 16.02 3.78 -13.75
N PRO A 90 16.60 4.61 -14.64
CA PRO A 90 16.51 4.42 -16.09
C PRO A 90 17.37 3.27 -16.63
N PHE A 91 17.96 2.43 -15.76
CA PHE A 91 18.93 1.40 -16.15
C PHE A 91 18.33 0.31 -17.07
N PHE A 92 17.00 0.15 -17.09
CA PHE A 92 16.31 -0.82 -17.95
C PHE A 92 15.48 -0.22 -19.10
N LYS A 93 15.48 1.11 -19.31
CA LYS A 93 14.76 1.74 -20.44
C LYS A 93 15.52 1.74 -21.77
N LYS A 94 16.65 1.02 -21.88
CA LYS A 94 17.42 0.86 -23.14
C LYS A 94 17.40 -0.59 -23.68
N LYS A 95 16.25 -1.26 -23.78
CA LYS A 95 16.11 -2.41 -24.69
C LYS A 95 14.65 -2.72 -25.07
N LYS A 96 14.00 -1.81 -25.78
CA LYS A 96 12.88 -2.14 -26.69
C LYS A 96 12.92 -1.13 -27.84
N ARG A 97 13.75 -1.44 -28.84
CA ARG A 97 13.46 -1.10 -30.24
C ARG A 97 12.34 -2.00 -30.70
#